data_AF-A0A3L8CUL5-F1
#
_entry.id   AF-A0A3L8CUL5-F1
#
_cell.length_a   1.000
_cell.length_b   1.000
_cell.length_c   1.000
_cell.angle_alpha   90.00
_cell.angle_beta   90.00
_cell.angle_gamma   90.00
#
_symmetry.space_group_name_H-M   'P 1'
#
loop_
_entity.id
_entity.type
_entity.pdbx_description
1 polymer ?
#
loop_
_entity_poly.entity_id
_entity_poly.type
_entity_poly.pdbx_seq_one_letter_code
_entity_poly.pdbx_strand_id
1 'polypeptide(L)'
;MQIALAPMEGLVDNILRDVLTRVGGIDWCVTEFIRINDQLLTPAYYHKFGPELLNGARTASGVPLRVQLLGSDPVCLAENAALACELGSEVIDLNFGCPAKTVNKSRGGAVLLKEPELLNEIVETVRRAVPAHIPVTAK
;
A
#
# COMPACT_ATOMS: atom_id res chain seq x y z
N MET A 1 -10.56 -6.69 -19.66
CA MET A 1 -9.57 -7.26 -18.72
C MET A 1 -8.75 -6.10 -18.20
N GLN A 2 -8.54 -6.01 -16.88
CA GLN A 2 -7.69 -4.98 -16.28
C GLN A 2 -6.31 -5.55 -15.94
N ILE A 3 -5.26 -4.75 -16.07
CA ILE A 3 -3.85 -5.11 -15.91
C ILE A 3 -3.21 -4.17 -14.90
N ALA A 4 -2.72 -4.73 -13.80
CA ALA A 4 -2.03 -4.00 -12.75
C ALA A 4 -0.52 -4.19 -12.85
N LEU A 5 0.25 -3.12 -12.61
CA LEU A 5 1.67 -3.22 -12.31
C LEU A 5 1.84 -3.57 -10.82
N ALA A 6 2.31 -4.80 -10.55
CA ALA A 6 2.44 -5.35 -9.21
C ALA A 6 3.50 -4.61 -8.36
N PRO A 7 3.32 -4.55 -7.04
CA PRO A 7 4.33 -4.02 -6.13
C PRO A 7 5.51 -4.99 -6.03
N MET A 8 6.72 -4.49 -6.28
CA MET A 8 7.95 -5.26 -6.19
C MET A 8 9.02 -4.44 -5.46
N GLU A 9 9.19 -4.72 -4.16
CA GLU A 9 10.17 -4.05 -3.30
C GLU A 9 11.59 -4.19 -3.86
N GLY A 10 12.33 -3.08 -3.88
CA GLY A 10 13.66 -2.95 -4.45
C GLY A 10 13.73 -2.96 -5.97
N LEU A 11 12.58 -2.95 -6.66
CA LEU A 11 12.52 -3.02 -8.12
C LEU A 11 11.58 -1.96 -8.72
N VAL A 12 10.30 -1.97 -8.38
CA VAL A 12 9.27 -1.10 -8.97
C VAL A 12 9.11 0.18 -8.14
N ASP A 13 10.20 0.95 -8.08
CA ASP A 13 10.20 2.30 -7.53
C ASP A 13 9.47 3.29 -8.45
N ASN A 14 9.43 4.57 -8.07
CA ASN A 14 8.76 5.60 -8.86
C ASN A 14 9.37 5.80 -10.26
N ILE A 15 10.67 5.59 -10.43
CA ILE A 15 11.35 5.74 -11.71
C ILE A 15 10.92 4.60 -12.65
N LEU A 16 10.95 3.36 -12.17
CA LEU A 16 10.54 2.22 -12.98
C LEU A 16 9.02 2.24 -13.26
N ARG A 17 8.19 2.68 -12.30
CA ARG A 17 6.76 2.92 -12.56
C ARG A 17 6.53 3.93 -13.67
N ASP A 18 7.27 5.05 -13.69
CA ASP A 18 7.16 6.04 -14.76
C ASP A 18 7.53 5.43 -16.13
N VAL A 19 8.68 4.77 -16.21
CA VAL A 19 9.15 4.14 -17.47
C VAL A 19 8.14 3.12 -17.99
N LEU A 20 7.65 2.22 -17.12
CA LEU A 20 6.71 1.17 -17.53
C LEU A 20 5.34 1.74 -17.90
N THR A 21 4.84 2.74 -17.17
CA THR A 21 3.53 3.32 -17.47
C THR A 21 3.51 4.14 -18.77
N ARG A 22 4.66 4.68 -19.22
CA ARG A 22 4.78 5.33 -20.55
C ARG A 22 4.60 4.37 -21.72
N VAL A 23 4.90 3.08 -21.55
CA VAL A 23 4.70 2.07 -22.60
C VAL A 23 3.21 1.84 -22.88
N GLY A 24 2.35 2.07 -21.88
CA GLY A 24 0.91 1.87 -21.97
C GLY A 24 0.46 0.44 -21.62
N GLY A 25 -0.86 0.24 -21.53
CA GLY A 25 -1.47 -1.05 -21.22
C GLY A 25 -1.53 -1.41 -19.72
N ILE A 26 -1.15 -0.49 -18.84
CA ILE A 26 -1.25 -0.62 -17.38
C ILE A 26 -2.43 0.24 -16.90
N ASP A 27 -3.41 -0.37 -16.26
CA ASP A 27 -4.60 0.31 -15.75
C ASP A 27 -4.36 0.99 -14.39
N TRP A 28 -3.47 0.43 -13.56
CA TRP A 28 -2.97 1.04 -12.33
C TRP A 28 -1.65 0.41 -11.89
N CYS A 29 -0.91 1.12 -11.04
CA CYS A 29 0.30 0.63 -10.39
C CYS A 29 0.15 0.69 -8.87
N VAL A 30 1.05 0.00 -8.17
CA VAL A 30 1.09 -0.07 -6.71
C VAL A 30 2.48 0.36 -6.24
N THR A 31 2.56 1.10 -5.13
CA THR A 31 3.86 1.41 -4.50
C THR A 31 4.57 0.13 -4.07
N GLU A 32 5.87 0.19 -3.85
CA GLU A 32 6.50 -0.74 -2.92
C GLU A 32 5.76 -0.67 -1.56
N PHE A 33 5.77 -1.76 -0.79
CA PHE A 33 5.04 -1.76 0.47
C PHE A 33 5.68 -0.77 1.46
N ILE A 34 4.84 0.03 2.10
CA ILE A 34 5.23 0.87 3.23
C ILE A 34 5.08 0.03 4.50
N ARG A 35 6.21 -0.22 5.16
CA ARG A 35 6.22 -1.02 6.39
C ARG A 35 5.75 -0.19 7.57
N ILE A 36 4.67 -0.64 8.19
CA ILE A 36 4.11 -0.12 9.43
C ILE A 36 4.55 -1.05 10.57
N ASN A 37 5.22 -0.46 11.56
CA ASN A 37 5.57 -1.16 12.80
C ASN A 37 4.56 -0.74 13.87
N ASP A 38 4.96 0.15 14.76
CA ASP A 38 4.29 0.52 16.02
C ASP A 38 4.08 2.03 16.17
N GLN A 39 4.15 2.79 15.07
CA GLN A 39 4.01 4.24 15.08
C GLN A 39 3.35 4.75 13.80
N LEU A 40 2.70 5.92 13.92
CA LEU A 40 2.28 6.72 12.79
C LEU A 40 3.52 7.25 12.04
N LEU A 41 3.61 6.96 10.75
CA LEU A 41 4.70 7.46 9.90
C LEU A 41 4.48 8.92 9.53
N THR A 42 5.56 9.59 9.10
CA THR A 42 5.47 10.96 8.60
C THR A 42 5.11 10.98 7.11
N PRO A 43 4.50 12.08 6.59
CA PRO A 43 4.23 12.24 5.17
C PRO A 43 5.44 12.01 4.25
N ALA A 44 6.64 12.33 4.74
CA ALA A 44 7.89 12.13 4.00
C ALA A 44 8.14 10.65 3.65
N TYR A 45 7.71 9.70 4.49
CA TYR A 45 7.82 8.27 4.16
C TYR A 45 6.93 7.91 2.98
N TYR A 46 5.69 8.39 2.94
CA TYR A 46 4.77 8.15 1.83
C TYR A 46 5.28 8.75 0.53
N HIS A 47 5.74 10.00 0.57
CA HIS A 47 6.29 10.67 -0.63
C HIS A 47 7.58 10.04 -1.13
N LYS A 48 8.35 9.37 -0.25
CA LYS A 48 9.54 8.62 -0.66
C LYS A 48 9.16 7.41 -1.53
N PHE A 49 8.14 6.65 -1.14
CA PHE A 49 7.72 5.44 -1.86
C PHE A 49 6.74 5.72 -3.01
N GLY A 50 5.94 6.77 -2.89
CA GLY A 50 4.94 7.21 -3.85
C GLY A 50 4.94 8.73 -4.01
N PRO A 51 5.98 9.34 -4.61
CA PRO A 51 5.99 10.76 -4.91
C PRO A 51 4.81 11.20 -5.81
N GLU A 52 4.19 10.26 -6.54
CA GLU A 52 2.97 10.48 -7.32
C GLU A 52 1.78 10.98 -6.46
N LEU A 53 1.79 10.76 -5.14
CA LEU A 53 0.80 11.33 -4.21
C LEU A 53 0.75 12.85 -4.26
N LEU A 54 1.90 13.51 -4.53
CA LEU A 54 1.98 14.97 -4.72
C LEU A 54 1.32 15.45 -6.02
N ASN A 55 0.96 14.52 -6.91
CA ASN A 55 0.36 14.79 -8.22
C ASN A 55 -0.96 14.01 -8.40
N GLY A 56 -1.79 13.99 -7.35
CA GLY A 56 -3.11 13.35 -7.41
C GLY A 56 -3.04 11.83 -7.57
N ALA A 57 -2.05 11.19 -6.93
CA ALA A 57 -1.81 9.75 -6.97
C ALA A 57 -1.70 9.17 -8.39
N ARG A 58 -0.97 9.86 -9.28
CA ARG A 58 -0.79 9.43 -10.68
C ARG A 58 0.65 9.54 -11.14
N THR A 59 1.09 8.57 -11.94
CA THR A 59 2.38 8.68 -12.66
C THR A 59 2.33 9.84 -13.67
N ALA A 60 3.47 10.23 -14.24
CA ALA A 60 3.49 11.30 -15.24
C ALA A 60 2.68 10.94 -16.50
N SER A 61 2.44 9.65 -16.75
CA SER A 61 1.58 9.15 -17.83
C SER A 61 0.09 9.08 -17.45
N GLY A 62 -0.29 9.54 -16.25
CA GLY A 62 -1.68 9.58 -15.77
C GLY A 62 -2.20 8.27 -15.18
N VAL A 63 -1.36 7.24 -15.08
CA VAL A 63 -1.75 5.94 -14.51
C VAL A 63 -1.95 6.07 -13.00
N PRO A 64 -3.11 5.67 -12.44
CA PRO A 64 -3.39 5.71 -11.01
C PRO A 64 -2.42 4.85 -10.19
N LEU A 65 -1.96 5.39 -9.06
CA LEU A 65 -1.14 4.73 -8.06
C LEU A 65 -2.01 4.32 -6.86
N ARG A 66 -1.77 3.11 -6.35
CA ARG A 66 -2.32 2.62 -5.08
C ARG A 66 -1.20 2.49 -4.05
N VAL A 67 -1.46 2.89 -2.81
CA VAL A 67 -0.50 2.72 -1.71
C VAL A 67 -0.68 1.35 -1.09
N GLN A 68 0.41 0.58 -0.99
CA GLN A 68 0.41 -0.70 -0.27
C GLN A 68 1.04 -0.56 1.11
N LEU A 69 0.36 -1.05 2.14
CA LEU A 69 0.84 -1.09 3.52
C LEU A 69 1.14 -2.53 3.95
N LEU A 70 2.15 -2.69 4.81
CA LEU A 70 2.51 -3.97 5.41
C LEU A 70 2.73 -3.78 6.91
N GLY A 71 1.98 -4.49 7.74
CA GLY A 71 2.08 -4.45 9.20
C GLY A 71 1.24 -5.53 9.84
N SER A 72 1.16 -5.54 11.17
CA SER A 72 0.38 -6.51 11.95
C SER A 72 -0.41 -5.90 13.10
N ASP A 73 -0.14 -4.65 13.46
CA ASP A 73 -0.91 -3.91 14.47
C ASP A 73 -2.13 -3.24 13.82
N PRO A 74 -3.37 -3.63 14.19
CA PRO A 74 -4.59 -3.10 13.57
C PRO A 74 -4.73 -1.58 13.69
N VAL A 75 -4.35 -1.01 14.84
CA VAL A 75 -4.50 0.41 15.14
C VAL A 75 -3.50 1.23 14.34
N CYS A 76 -2.23 0.86 14.38
CA CYS A 76 -1.17 1.54 13.63
C CYS A 76 -1.41 1.45 12.12
N LEU A 77 -1.87 0.31 11.61
CA LEU A 77 -2.23 0.18 10.19
C LEU A 77 -3.41 1.09 9.82
N ALA A 78 -4.42 1.19 10.67
CA ALA A 78 -5.57 2.06 10.43
C ALA A 78 -5.20 3.54 10.43
N GLU A 79 -4.39 4.00 11.39
CA GLU A 79 -3.91 5.38 11.44
C GLU A 79 -3.06 5.74 10.21
N ASN A 80 -2.16 4.84 9.81
CA ASN A 80 -1.33 5.02 8.63
C ASN A 80 -2.14 4.96 7.33
N ALA A 81 -3.18 4.12 7.25
CA ALA A 81 -4.09 4.08 6.11
C ALA A 81 -4.90 5.37 5.98
N ALA A 82 -5.39 5.93 7.09
CA ALA A 82 -6.07 7.22 7.12
C ALA A 82 -5.14 8.34 6.63
N LEU A 83 -3.90 8.39 7.15
CA LEU A 83 -2.90 9.35 6.69
C LEU A 83 -2.60 9.21 5.18
N ALA A 84 -2.46 7.99 4.66
CA ALA A 84 -2.27 7.77 3.23
C ALA A 84 -3.44 8.34 2.39
N CYS A 85 -4.67 8.26 2.89
CA CYS A 85 -5.85 8.87 2.24
C CYS A 85 -5.79 10.40 2.28
N GLU A 86 -5.40 10.99 3.41
CA GLU A 86 -5.19 12.45 3.53
C GLU A 86 -4.12 12.97 2.57
N LEU A 87 -3.10 12.15 2.29
CA LEU A 87 -2.05 12.44 1.32
C LEU A 87 -2.46 12.19 -0.14
N GLY A 88 -3.71 11.78 -0.38
CA GLY A 88 -4.29 11.67 -1.72
C GLY A 88 -4.36 10.26 -2.31
N SER A 89 -4.09 9.20 -1.52
CA SER A 89 -4.25 7.83 -2.02
C SER A 89 -5.72 7.52 -2.33
N GLU A 90 -5.99 7.09 -3.57
CA GLU A 90 -7.35 6.74 -4.02
C GLU A 90 -7.74 5.28 -3.69
N VAL A 91 -6.77 4.45 -3.30
CA VAL A 91 -6.96 3.06 -2.85
C VAL A 91 -5.90 2.71 -1.80
N ILE A 92 -6.30 2.01 -0.75
CA ILE A 92 -5.37 1.42 0.23
C ILE A 92 -5.30 -0.09 -0.03
N ASP A 93 -4.08 -0.62 -0.22
CA ASP A 93 -3.83 -2.03 -0.40
C ASP A 93 -3.08 -2.61 0.82
N LEU A 94 -3.53 -3.76 1.33
CA LEU A 94 -2.92 -4.44 2.47
C LEU A 94 -2.13 -5.65 1.99
N ASN A 95 -0.84 -5.72 2.35
CA ASN A 95 0.03 -6.84 2.00
C ASN A 95 -0.07 -7.97 3.04
N PHE A 96 -0.71 -9.06 2.64
CA PHE A 96 -0.77 -10.34 3.36
C PHE A 96 0.03 -11.44 2.64
N GLY A 97 0.77 -11.12 1.57
CA GLY A 97 1.50 -12.10 0.76
C GLY A 97 3.01 -12.18 0.98
N CYS A 98 3.66 -11.21 1.61
CA CYS A 98 5.14 -11.17 1.69
C CYS A 98 5.72 -12.25 2.63
N PRO A 99 6.60 -13.17 2.16
CA PRO A 99 7.19 -14.23 2.98
C PRO A 99 8.54 -13.86 3.63
N ALA A 100 9.00 -12.61 3.48
CA ALA A 100 10.36 -12.21 3.85
C ALA A 100 10.63 -12.39 5.36
N LYS A 101 11.80 -12.94 5.72
CA LYS A 101 12.18 -13.22 7.12
C LYS A 101 12.18 -11.98 8.02
N THR A 102 12.47 -10.80 7.47
CA THR A 102 12.44 -9.51 8.17
C THR A 102 11.02 -9.05 8.50
N VAL A 103 10.02 -9.50 7.72
CA VAL A 103 8.58 -9.27 7.95
C VAL A 103 8.02 -10.19 9.04
N ASN A 104 8.49 -11.45 9.11
CA ASN A 104 8.02 -12.39 10.12
C ASN A 104 8.37 -11.98 11.56
N LYS A 105 9.48 -11.24 11.77
CA LYS A 105 9.86 -10.73 13.10
C LYS A 105 8.88 -9.66 13.62
N SER A 106 8.22 -8.93 12.72
CA SER A 106 7.16 -7.96 13.04
C SER A 106 5.75 -8.52 12.75
N ARG A 107 5.62 -9.85 12.57
CA ARG A 107 4.37 -10.58 12.32
C ARG A 107 3.51 -10.07 11.13
N GLY A 108 4.10 -9.35 10.16
CA GLY A 108 3.36 -8.86 8.98
C GLY A 108 3.32 -9.87 7.83
N GLY A 109 2.62 -9.56 6.73
CA GLY A 109 2.68 -10.33 5.48
C GLY A 109 2.11 -11.76 5.59
N ALA A 110 2.72 -12.73 4.92
CA ALA A 110 2.19 -14.09 4.75
C ALA A 110 2.00 -14.88 6.05
N VAL A 111 2.65 -14.48 7.14
CA VAL A 111 2.45 -15.13 8.45
C VAL A 111 1.04 -14.90 8.98
N LEU A 112 0.41 -13.77 8.65
CA LEU A 112 -0.96 -13.44 9.07
C LEU A 112 -2.01 -14.38 8.47
N LEU A 113 -1.70 -15.08 7.37
CA LEU A 113 -2.58 -16.09 6.80
C LEU A 113 -2.79 -17.31 7.72
N LYS A 114 -1.95 -17.45 8.75
CA LYS A 114 -2.12 -18.46 9.82
C LYS A 114 -2.94 -17.94 11.01
N GLU A 115 -3.26 -16.65 11.02
CA GLU A 115 -3.95 -15.95 12.12
C GLU A 115 -5.19 -15.21 11.56
N PRO A 116 -6.21 -15.95 11.08
CA PRO A 116 -7.34 -15.36 10.37
C PRO A 116 -8.15 -14.38 11.23
N GLU A 117 -8.21 -14.58 12.55
CA GLU A 117 -8.86 -13.64 13.48
C GLU A 117 -8.14 -12.28 13.49
N LEU A 118 -6.81 -12.28 13.58
CA LEU A 118 -6.01 -11.06 13.52
C LEU A 118 -6.10 -10.40 12.14
N LEU A 119 -6.08 -11.19 11.07
CA LEU A 119 -6.27 -10.67 9.71
C LEU A 119 -7.62 -9.97 9.56
N ASN A 120 -8.69 -10.57 10.10
CA ASN A 120 -10.02 -9.96 10.12
C ASN A 120 -10.03 -8.65 10.94
N GLU A 121 -9.43 -8.66 12.12
CA GLU A 121 -9.30 -7.47 12.97
C GLU A 121 -8.57 -6.33 12.26
N ILE A 122 -7.47 -6.62 11.57
CA ILE A 122 -6.71 -5.65 10.76
C ILE A 122 -7.61 -5.06 9.67
N VAL A 123 -8.23 -5.90 8.86
CA VAL A 123 -9.06 -5.43 7.73
C VAL A 123 -10.24 -4.61 8.22
N GLU A 124 -10.91 -5.05 9.29
CA GLU A 124 -12.03 -4.32 9.88
C GLU A 124 -11.60 -2.96 10.43
N THR A 125 -10.50 -2.91 11.18
CA THR A 125 -10.00 -1.67 11.80
C THR A 125 -9.53 -0.68 10.75
N VAL A 126 -8.79 -1.13 9.73
CA VAL A 126 -8.38 -0.29 8.59
C VAL A 126 -9.59 0.21 7.82
N ARG A 127 -10.57 -0.66 7.53
CA ARG A 127 -11.77 -0.26 6.78
C ARG A 127 -12.58 0.81 7.51
N ARG A 128 -12.66 0.77 8.84
CA ARG A 128 -13.35 1.79 9.64
C ARG A 128 -12.64 3.14 9.61
N ALA A 129 -11.31 3.16 9.52
CA ALA A 129 -10.51 4.39 9.49
C ALA A 129 -10.44 5.05 8.09
N VAL A 130 -10.49 4.25 7.02
CA VAL A 130 -10.42 4.75 5.64
C VAL A 130 -11.79 5.28 5.18
N PRO A 131 -11.87 6.47 4.53
CA PRO A 131 -13.12 7.02 4.00
C PRO A 131 -13.91 6.01 3.15
N ALA A 132 -15.23 5.96 3.33
CA ALA A 132 -16.08 4.90 2.77
C ALA A 132 -15.98 4.74 1.23
N HIS A 133 -15.69 5.82 0.51
CA HIS A 133 -15.56 5.81 -0.95
C HIS A 133 -14.18 5.36 -1.45
N ILE A 134 -13.16 5.34 -0.59
CA ILE A 134 -11.81 4.86 -0.91
C ILE A 134 -11.78 3.34 -0.69
N PRO A 135 -11.52 2.51 -1.71
CA PRO A 135 -11.43 1.07 -1.55
C PRO A 135 -10.28 0.65 -0.65
N VAL A 136 -10.51 -0.41 0.14
CA VAL A 136 -9.46 -1.15 0.85
C VAL A 136 -9.36 -2.51 0.17
N THR A 137 -8.19 -2.82 -0.39
CA THR A 137 -7.89 -4.09 -1.07
C THR A 137 -6.82 -4.87 -0.32
N ALA A 138 -6.61 -6.13 -0.69
CA ALA A 138 -5.58 -6.96 -0.08
C ALA A 138 -4.90 -7.84 -1.13
N LYS A 139 -3.61 -8.11 -0.92
CA LYS A 139 -2.77 -8.98 -1.75
C LYS A 139 -1.89 -9.88 -0.89
#